data_AF-A0A1U7PTF4-F1
#
_entry.id   AF-A0A1U7PTF4-F1
#
_cell.length_a   1.000
_cell.length_b   1.000
_cell.length_c   1.000
_cell.angle_alpha   90.00
_cell.angle_beta   90.00
_cell.angle_gamma   90.00
#
_symmetry.space_group_name_H-M   'P 1'
#
loop_
_entity.id
_entity.type
_entity.pdbx_description
1 polymer ?
#
loop_
_entity_poly.entity_id
_entity_poly.type
_entity_poly.pdbx_seq_one_letter_code
_entity_poly.pdbx_strand_id
1 'polypeptide(L)'
;MQNQAIIYVIATFVGTSFLWLICVHFLKTKLDKLKNTHNNLSQNIDKEIIVRGNQSVDFLNQEIIRLKTEMSEVKQERYMDGYKAAKSEFFLNVTPYYEEYKDGNDGFLVNDIYHRVHVGYKYQLYINNLPILEPTVRWEKIIEERKKEVDHKKIKSALELIQDNLLPIVAQSNGILKLIPIK
;
A
#
# COMPACT_ATOMS: atom_id res chain seq x y z
N MET A 1 57.40 98.75 48.82
CA MET A 1 57.73 97.37 48.38
C MET A 1 56.70 96.33 48.81
N GLN A 2 55.98 96.49 49.93
CA GLN A 2 54.99 95.52 50.44
C GLN A 2 53.77 95.30 49.51
N ASN A 3 53.20 96.35 48.92
CA ASN A 3 52.02 96.22 48.05
C ASN A 3 52.29 95.46 46.74
N GLN A 4 53.52 95.50 46.21
CA GLN A 4 53.87 94.77 44.99
C GLN A 4 53.97 93.26 45.25
N ALA A 5 54.51 92.84 46.40
CA ALA A 5 54.59 91.43 46.78
C ALA A 5 53.21 90.78 46.95
N ILE A 6 52.24 91.50 47.54
CA ILE A 6 50.87 91.02 47.73
C ILE A 6 50.17 90.81 46.36
N ILE A 7 50.37 91.73 45.41
CA ILE A 7 49.82 91.61 44.06
C ILE A 7 50.37 90.38 43.34
N TYR A 8 51.66 90.08 43.47
CA TYR A 8 52.26 88.88 42.85
C TYR A 8 51.73 87.57 43.46
N VAL A 9 51.51 87.52 44.77
CA VAL A 9 50.92 86.34 45.44
C VAL A 9 49.47 86.11 45.00
N ILE A 10 48.67 87.18 44.89
CA ILE A 10 47.29 87.06 44.39
C ILE A 10 47.29 86.65 42.92
N ALA A 11 48.15 87.25 42.08
CA ALA A 11 48.24 86.92 40.66
C ALA A 11 48.68 85.48 40.41
N THR A 12 49.64 84.97 41.18
CA THR A 12 50.06 83.56 41.10
C THR A 12 48.95 82.61 41.55
N PHE A 13 48.25 82.93 42.64
CA PHE A 13 47.12 82.13 43.13
C PHE A 13 45.98 82.05 42.10
N VAL A 14 45.59 83.20 41.54
CA VAL A 14 44.58 83.29 40.47
C VAL A 14 45.04 82.53 39.22
N GLY A 15 46.30 82.71 38.81
CA GLY A 15 46.88 82.00 37.67
C GLY A 15 46.85 80.48 37.84
N THR A 16 47.27 79.96 39.00
CA THR A 16 47.24 78.52 39.28
C THR A 16 45.82 77.96 39.35
N SER A 17 44.87 78.72 39.90
CA SER A 17 43.46 78.29 39.98
C SER A 17 42.80 78.24 38.61
N PHE A 18 43.12 79.20 37.74
CA PHE A 18 42.63 79.21 36.35
C PHE A 18 43.22 78.07 35.52
N LEU A 19 44.51 77.79 35.68
CA LEU A 19 45.18 76.66 35.03
C LEU A 19 44.57 75.32 35.47
N TRP A 20 44.23 75.19 36.75
CA TRP A 20 43.55 74.02 37.29
C TRP A 20 42.16 73.82 36.67
N LEU A 21 41.36 74.89 36.53
CA LEU A 21 40.04 74.83 35.90
C LEU A 21 40.11 74.37 34.44
N ILE A 22 41.09 74.87 33.67
CA ILE A 22 41.32 74.43 32.29
C ILE A 22 41.68 72.94 32.25
N CYS A 23 42.56 72.49 33.17
CA CYS A 23 42.96 71.10 33.26
C CYS A 23 41.79 70.17 33.61
N VAL A 24 40.96 70.55 34.58
CA VAL A 24 39.75 69.81 34.97
C VAL A 24 38.75 69.74 33.82
N HIS A 25 38.56 70.84 33.08
CA HIS A 25 37.65 70.87 31.94
C HIS A 25 38.13 69.95 30.79
N PHE A 26 39.44 69.92 30.53
CA PHE A 26 40.04 69.03 29.54
C PHE A 26 39.94 67.55 29.94
N LEU A 27 40.13 67.23 31.22
CA LEU A 27 39.96 65.88 31.75
C LEU A 27 38.50 65.42 31.67
N LYS A 28 37.56 66.31 32.02
CA LYS A 28 36.12 66.01 31.94
C LYS A 28 35.68 65.73 30.50
N THR A 29 36.10 66.56 29.54
CA THR A 29 35.77 66.35 28.12
C THR A 29 36.38 65.06 27.55
N LYS A 30 37.61 64.69 27.97
CA LYS A 30 38.18 63.37 27.63
C LYS A 30 37.40 62.21 28.24
N LEU A 31 37.01 62.33 29.51
CA LEU A 31 36.23 61.32 30.22
C LEU A 31 34.85 61.13 29.57
N ASP A 32 34.17 62.21 29.21
CA ASP A 32 32.87 62.17 28.55
C ASP A 32 32.96 61.53 27.17
N LYS A 33 34.01 61.83 26.39
CA LYS A 33 34.29 61.13 25.13
C LYS A 33 34.51 59.63 25.35
N LEU A 34 35.36 59.28 26.31
CA LEU A 34 35.65 57.87 26.62
C LEU A 34 34.39 57.12 27.04
N LYS A 35 33.56 57.74 27.89
CA LYS A 35 32.29 57.19 28.37
C LYS A 35 31.32 56.97 27.21
N ASN A 36 31.18 57.93 26.30
CA ASN A 36 30.32 57.82 25.13
C ASN A 36 30.80 56.73 24.16
N THR A 37 32.11 56.64 23.92
CA THR A 37 32.67 55.56 23.07
C THR A 37 32.44 54.19 23.70
N HIS A 38 32.62 54.07 25.01
CA HIS A 38 32.39 52.80 25.72
C HIS A 38 30.91 52.39 25.68
N ASN A 39 30.00 53.35 25.87
CA ASN A 39 28.56 53.10 25.83
C ASN A 39 28.10 52.68 24.43
N ASN A 40 28.60 53.34 23.37
CA ASN A 40 28.31 52.94 21.98
C ASN A 40 28.86 51.55 21.66
N LEU A 41 30.05 51.22 22.14
CA LEU A 41 30.64 49.90 21.94
C LEU A 41 29.81 48.81 22.64
N SER A 42 29.40 49.04 23.88
CA SER A 42 28.52 48.12 24.62
C SER A 42 27.20 47.90 23.88
N GLN A 43 26.55 48.98 23.43
CA GLN A 43 25.28 48.88 22.70
C GLN A 43 25.42 48.12 21.37
N ASN A 44 26.54 48.26 20.67
CA ASN A 44 26.79 47.50 19.45
C ASN A 44 27.02 46.02 19.74
N ILE A 45 27.78 45.70 20.79
CA ILE A 45 28.00 44.32 21.23
C ILE A 45 26.67 43.67 21.61
N ASP A 46 25.83 44.34 22.40
CA ASP A 46 24.51 43.82 22.81
C ASP A 46 23.61 43.55 21.59
N LYS A 47 23.57 44.48 20.63
CA LYS A 47 22.81 44.28 19.38
C LYS A 47 23.33 43.10 18.57
N GLU A 48 24.64 42.95 18.44
CA GLU A 48 25.24 41.85 17.68
C GLU A 48 24.99 40.50 18.35
N ILE A 49 25.04 40.44 19.69
CA ILE A 49 24.68 39.24 20.46
C ILE A 49 23.23 38.87 20.23
N ILE A 50 22.30 39.83 20.26
CA ILE A 50 20.87 39.58 20.01
C ILE A 50 20.63 39.10 18.57
N VAL A 51 21.26 39.74 17.59
CA VAL A 51 21.11 39.36 16.17
C VAL A 51 21.66 37.96 15.92
N ARG A 52 22.88 37.65 16.38
CA ARG A 52 23.46 36.30 16.25
C ARG A 52 22.67 35.26 17.02
N GLY A 53 22.18 35.60 18.21
CA GLY A 53 21.31 34.74 19.03
C GLY A 53 20.03 34.38 18.29
N ASN A 54 19.32 35.37 17.74
CA ASN A 54 18.09 35.15 16.98
C ASN A 54 18.33 34.36 15.69
N GLN A 55 19.38 34.68 14.93
CA GLN A 55 19.75 33.90 13.74
C GLN A 55 20.02 32.43 14.06
N SER A 56 20.66 32.16 15.20
CA SER A 56 20.92 30.78 15.66
C SER A 56 19.63 30.05 16.02
N VAL A 57 18.70 30.74 16.70
CA VAL A 57 17.39 30.18 17.06
C VAL A 57 16.53 29.92 15.82
N ASP A 58 16.53 30.83 14.85
CA ASP A 58 15.80 30.67 13.60
C ASP A 58 16.34 29.50 12.78
N PHE A 59 17.67 29.36 12.70
CA PHE A 59 18.31 28.21 12.06
C PHE A 59 17.93 26.89 12.73
N LEU A 60 17.98 26.83 14.07
CA LEU A 60 17.59 25.64 14.82
C LEU A 60 16.11 25.29 14.62
N ASN A 61 15.22 26.28 14.59
CA ASN A 61 13.80 26.08 14.32
C ASN A 61 13.55 25.54 12.90
N GLN A 62 14.25 26.07 11.90
CA GLN A 62 14.18 25.56 10.53
C GLN A 62 14.64 24.10 10.44
N GLU A 63 15.75 23.76 11.12
CA GLU A 63 16.26 22.39 11.14
C GLU A 63 15.29 21.43 11.85
N ILE A 64 14.68 21.84 12.96
CA ILE A 64 13.65 21.05 13.64
C ILE A 64 12.44 20.80 12.73
N ILE A 65 11.99 21.82 11.99
CA ILE A 65 10.89 21.67 11.04
C ILE A 65 11.29 20.70 9.92
N ARG A 66 12.49 20.84 9.35
CA ARG A 66 12.99 19.95 8.30
C ARG A 66 13.02 18.49 8.78
N LEU A 67 13.62 18.23 9.93
CA LEU A 67 13.71 16.90 10.53
C LEU A 67 12.34 16.29 10.82
N LYS A 68 11.37 17.10 11.29
CA LYS A 68 9.99 16.62 11.50
C LYS A 68 9.32 16.22 10.18
N THR A 69 9.52 17.00 9.13
CA THR A 69 8.99 16.71 7.79
C THR A 69 9.64 15.44 7.22
N GLU A 70 10.96 15.34 7.23
CA GLU A 70 11.70 14.14 6.79
C GLU A 70 11.24 12.89 7.54
N MET A 71 11.05 12.98 8.86
CA MET A 71 10.57 11.86 9.67
C MET A 71 9.14 11.43 9.28
N SER A 72 8.28 12.39 8.94
CA SER A 72 6.92 12.11 8.47
C SER A 72 6.94 11.41 7.10
N GLU A 73 7.77 11.88 6.18
CA GLU A 73 7.95 11.30 4.84
C GLU A 73 8.47 9.87 4.93
N VAL A 74 9.52 9.62 5.72
CA VAL A 74 10.09 8.27 5.92
C VAL A 74 9.06 7.32 6.54
N LYS A 75 8.22 7.80 7.48
CA LYS A 75 7.17 6.96 8.07
C LYS A 75 6.12 6.57 7.02
N GLN A 76 5.74 7.50 6.14
CA GLN A 76 4.80 7.24 5.06
C GLN A 76 5.39 6.29 4.02
N GLU A 77 6.65 6.47 3.64
CA GLU A 77 7.36 5.58 2.71
C GLU A 77 7.41 4.15 3.24
N ARG A 78 7.83 3.96 4.51
CA ARG A 78 7.85 2.64 5.16
C ARG A 78 6.48 1.98 5.23
N TYR A 79 5.42 2.77 5.49
CA TYR A 79 4.06 2.25 5.46
C TYR A 79 3.66 1.78 4.05
N MET A 80 3.98 2.58 3.02
CA MET A 80 3.68 2.24 1.63
C MET A 80 4.45 1.02 1.15
N ASP A 81 5.70 0.85 1.58
CA ASP A 81 6.50 -0.34 1.29
C ASP A 81 5.93 -1.58 1.96
N GLY A 82 5.56 -1.50 3.24
CA GLY A 82 4.87 -2.58 3.94
C GLY A 82 3.53 -2.94 3.30
N TYR A 83 2.75 -1.94 2.87
CA TYR A 83 1.50 -2.16 2.16
C TYR A 83 1.69 -2.83 0.80
N LYS A 84 2.70 -2.42 0.02
CA LYS A 84 3.02 -3.06 -1.27
C LYS A 84 3.52 -4.48 -1.08
N ALA A 85 4.37 -4.73 -0.09
CA ALA A 85 4.83 -6.07 0.27
C ALA A 85 3.62 -6.96 0.58
N ALA A 86 2.79 -6.58 1.55
CA ALA A 86 1.58 -7.33 1.91
C ALA A 86 0.62 -7.54 0.73
N LYS A 87 0.45 -6.54 -0.15
CA LYS A 87 -0.38 -6.70 -1.36
C LYS A 87 0.18 -7.75 -2.33
N SER A 88 1.49 -7.91 -2.40
CA SER A 88 2.12 -8.95 -3.22
C SER A 88 2.10 -10.34 -2.58
N GLU A 89 1.91 -10.42 -1.26
CA GLU A 89 1.87 -11.70 -0.55
C GLU A 89 0.57 -12.46 -0.81
N PHE A 90 -0.56 -11.80 -1.04
CA PHE A 90 -1.87 -12.47 -1.17
C PHE A 90 -2.48 -12.27 -2.55
N PHE A 91 -2.81 -13.35 -3.25
CA PHE A 91 -3.59 -13.26 -4.48
C PHE A 91 -4.57 -14.42 -4.64
N LEU A 92 -5.68 -14.14 -5.31
CA LEU A 92 -6.68 -15.13 -5.69
C LEU A 92 -6.48 -15.48 -7.15
N ASN A 93 -6.11 -16.73 -7.43
CA ASN A 93 -6.08 -17.24 -8.80
C ASN A 93 -7.48 -17.72 -9.17
N VAL A 94 -7.98 -17.27 -10.32
CA VAL A 94 -9.29 -17.65 -10.87
C VAL A 94 -9.05 -18.28 -12.23
N THR A 95 -9.42 -19.55 -12.37
CA THR A 95 -9.17 -20.30 -13.60
C THR A 95 -10.49 -20.91 -14.11
N PRO A 96 -10.78 -20.86 -15.42
CA PRO A 96 -11.90 -21.58 -16.00
C PRO A 96 -11.81 -23.07 -15.66
N TYR A 97 -12.94 -23.68 -15.28
CA TYR A 97 -12.99 -25.08 -14.89
C TYR A 97 -14.27 -25.73 -15.42
N TYR A 98 -14.15 -26.99 -15.83
CA TYR A 98 -15.28 -27.78 -16.26
C TYR A 98 -15.15 -29.23 -15.78
N GLU A 99 -16.29 -29.86 -15.54
CA GLU A 99 -16.39 -31.29 -15.23
C GLU A 99 -17.43 -31.92 -16.16
N GLU A 100 -17.11 -33.10 -16.68
CA GLU A 100 -17.99 -33.87 -17.55
C GLU A 100 -18.45 -35.14 -16.84
N TYR A 101 -19.76 -35.36 -16.83
CA TYR A 101 -20.41 -36.56 -16.36
C TYR A 101 -21.09 -37.21 -17.56
N LYS A 102 -20.62 -38.41 -17.91
CA LYS A 102 -21.20 -39.25 -18.96
C LYS A 102 -21.74 -40.50 -18.29
N ASP A 103 -23.05 -40.69 -18.41
CA ASP A 103 -23.73 -41.88 -17.96
C ASP A 103 -24.64 -42.38 -19.08
N GLY A 104 -24.92 -43.67 -19.12
CA GLY A 104 -25.75 -44.22 -20.17
C GLY A 104 -26.06 -45.66 -19.91
N ASN A 105 -27.31 -46.02 -20.12
CA ASN A 105 -27.75 -47.40 -19.96
C ASN A 105 -28.01 -47.99 -21.34
N ASP A 106 -27.25 -49.02 -21.67
CA ASP A 106 -27.41 -49.78 -22.91
C ASP A 106 -28.65 -50.68 -22.77
N GLY A 107 -29.81 -50.16 -23.16
CA GLY A 107 -31.03 -50.94 -23.24
C GLY A 107 -30.96 -51.99 -24.37
N PHE A 108 -31.91 -52.94 -24.34
CA PHE A 108 -32.01 -54.02 -25.32
C PHE A 108 -32.29 -53.52 -26.75
N LEU A 109 -33.06 -52.44 -26.91
CA LEU A 109 -33.39 -51.84 -28.23
C LEU A 109 -33.09 -50.34 -28.32
N VAL A 110 -32.98 -49.66 -27.19
CA VAL A 110 -32.83 -48.21 -27.10
C VAL A 110 -31.67 -47.89 -26.17
N ASN A 111 -30.77 -47.04 -26.64
CA ASN A 111 -29.66 -46.50 -25.86
C ASN A 111 -30.12 -45.20 -25.22
N ASP A 112 -30.02 -45.08 -23.89
CA ASP A 112 -30.20 -43.81 -23.18
C ASP A 112 -28.81 -43.22 -22.92
N ILE A 113 -28.48 -42.15 -23.63
CA ILE A 113 -27.21 -41.44 -23.50
C ILE A 113 -27.47 -40.19 -22.68
N TYR A 114 -26.76 -40.08 -21.56
CA TYR A 114 -26.82 -38.94 -20.66
C TYR A 114 -25.44 -38.26 -20.59
N HIS A 115 -25.41 -36.99 -20.94
CA HIS A 115 -24.19 -36.19 -20.90
C HIS A 115 -24.47 -34.87 -20.19
N ARG A 116 -23.76 -34.62 -19.10
CA ARG A 116 -23.87 -33.41 -18.30
C ARG A 116 -22.50 -32.77 -18.18
N VAL A 117 -22.40 -31.51 -18.56
CA VAL A 117 -21.18 -30.70 -18.46
C VAL A 117 -21.44 -29.55 -17.50
N HIS A 118 -20.65 -29.49 -16.43
CA HIS A 118 -20.62 -28.37 -15.51
C HIS A 118 -19.51 -27.41 -15.94
N VAL A 119 -19.82 -26.13 -16.09
CA VAL A 119 -18.86 -25.09 -16.49
C VAL A 119 -18.89 -23.97 -15.44
N GLY A 120 -17.71 -23.52 -15.03
CA GLY A 120 -17.58 -22.44 -14.07
C GLY A 120 -16.13 -22.02 -13.83
N TYR A 121 -15.84 -21.59 -12.60
CA TYR A 121 -14.54 -21.08 -12.20
C TYR A 121 -14.04 -21.78 -10.95
N LYS A 122 -12.74 -22.06 -10.93
CA LYS A 122 -12.01 -22.56 -9.78
C LYS A 122 -11.22 -21.42 -9.16
N TYR A 123 -11.45 -21.19 -7.87
CA TYR A 123 -10.82 -20.16 -7.06
C TYR A 123 -9.79 -20.80 -6.13
N GLN A 124 -8.55 -20.30 -6.16
CA GLN A 124 -7.47 -20.75 -5.30
C GLN A 124 -6.79 -19.55 -4.65
N LEU A 125 -6.81 -19.49 -3.32
CA LEU A 125 -6.11 -18.46 -2.56
C LEU A 125 -4.64 -18.85 -2.39
N TYR A 126 -3.75 -17.92 -2.72
CA TYR A 126 -2.32 -18.02 -2.51
C TYR A 126 -1.84 -16.98 -1.50
N ILE A 127 -0.93 -17.41 -0.61
CA ILE A 127 -0.13 -16.53 0.25
C ILE A 127 1.35 -16.85 -0.04
N ASN A 128 2.16 -15.87 -0.41
CA ASN A 128 3.57 -16.04 -0.77
C ASN A 128 3.79 -17.12 -1.82
N ASN A 129 2.95 -17.13 -2.87
CA ASN A 129 2.91 -18.17 -3.91
C ASN A 129 2.60 -19.60 -3.43
N LEU A 130 2.19 -19.79 -2.18
CA LEU A 130 1.77 -21.08 -1.63
C LEU A 130 0.24 -21.15 -1.55
N PRO A 131 -0.41 -22.23 -2.01
CA PRO A 131 -1.84 -22.43 -1.84
C PRO A 131 -2.15 -22.73 -0.38
N ILE A 132 -3.00 -21.91 0.26
CA ILE A 132 -3.28 -22.01 1.70
C ILE A 132 -4.60 -22.70 2.02
N LEU A 133 -5.55 -22.64 1.08
CA LEU A 133 -6.85 -23.28 1.20
C LEU A 133 -7.04 -24.30 0.09
N GLU A 134 -7.93 -25.25 0.29
CA GLU A 134 -8.39 -26.08 -0.82
C GLU A 134 -9.14 -25.22 -1.84
N PRO A 135 -9.04 -25.54 -3.15
CA PRO A 135 -9.68 -24.74 -4.18
C PRO A 135 -11.20 -24.89 -4.14
N THR A 136 -11.89 -23.76 -4.26
CA THR A 136 -13.36 -23.72 -4.33
C THR A 136 -13.82 -23.62 -5.77
N VAL A 137 -14.72 -24.50 -6.20
CA VAL A 137 -15.33 -24.44 -7.53
C VAL A 137 -16.69 -23.78 -7.42
N ARG A 138 -16.94 -22.80 -8.30
CA ARG A 138 -18.24 -22.17 -8.48
C ARG A 138 -18.75 -22.48 -9.88
N TRP A 139 -19.88 -23.19 -9.95
CA TRP A 139 -20.55 -23.49 -11.20
C TRP A 139 -21.39 -22.32 -11.67
N GLU A 140 -21.25 -21.95 -12.94
CA GLU A 140 -22.06 -20.90 -13.56
C GLU A 140 -23.13 -21.48 -14.49
N LYS A 141 -22.77 -22.55 -15.20
CA LYS A 141 -23.64 -23.15 -16.19
C LYS A 141 -23.58 -24.66 -16.10
N ILE A 142 -24.75 -25.26 -16.19
CA ILE A 142 -24.92 -26.70 -16.34
C ILE A 142 -25.54 -26.90 -17.73
N ILE A 143 -24.85 -27.68 -18.57
CA ILE A 143 -25.34 -28.08 -19.89
C ILE A 143 -25.68 -29.55 -19.78
N GLU A 144 -26.94 -29.88 -20.07
CA GLU A 144 -27.41 -31.26 -20.07
C GLU A 144 -27.88 -31.63 -21.47
N GLU A 145 -27.38 -32.76 -21.95
CA GLU A 145 -27.84 -33.41 -23.16
C GLU A 145 -28.33 -34.81 -22.78
N ARG A 146 -29.57 -35.09 -23.15
CA ARG A 146 -30.15 -36.42 -23.03
C ARG A 146 -30.65 -36.86 -24.38
N LYS A 147 -30.10 -37.96 -24.88
CA LYS A 147 -30.47 -38.54 -26.16
C LYS A 147 -30.95 -39.97 -25.94
N LYS A 148 -32.16 -40.26 -26.43
CA LYS A 148 -32.62 -41.63 -26.60
C LYS A 148 -32.50 -41.98 -28.07
N GLU A 149 -31.70 -43.00 -28.36
CA GLU A 149 -31.48 -43.46 -29.72
C GLU A 149 -31.87 -44.92 -29.86
N VAL A 150 -32.65 -45.20 -30.89
CA VAL A 150 -33.02 -46.56 -31.24
C VAL A 150 -31.82 -47.19 -31.94
N ASP A 151 -31.30 -48.28 -31.37
CA ASP A 151 -30.17 -48.98 -31.95
C ASP A 151 -30.66 -49.97 -33.00
N HIS A 152 -30.64 -49.54 -34.27
CA HIS A 152 -31.08 -50.37 -35.40
C HIS A 152 -30.25 -51.65 -35.55
N LYS A 153 -29.00 -51.68 -35.06
CA LYS A 153 -28.19 -52.90 -35.07
C LYS A 153 -28.70 -53.90 -34.04
N LYS A 154 -29.02 -53.44 -32.82
CA LYS A 154 -29.67 -54.28 -31.80
C LYS A 154 -31.03 -54.80 -32.26
N ILE A 155 -31.84 -53.96 -32.92
CA ILE A 155 -33.11 -54.40 -33.54
C ILE A 155 -32.86 -55.50 -34.56
N LYS A 156 -31.92 -55.29 -35.49
CA LYS A 156 -31.61 -56.27 -36.52
C LYS A 156 -31.19 -57.61 -35.91
N SER A 157 -30.28 -57.60 -34.93
CA SER A 157 -29.86 -58.81 -34.24
C SER A 157 -30.97 -59.48 -33.44
N ALA A 158 -31.89 -58.72 -32.84
CA ALA A 158 -33.06 -59.28 -32.17
C ALA A 158 -34.02 -59.94 -33.16
N LEU A 159 -34.24 -59.33 -34.32
CA LEU A 159 -35.06 -59.90 -35.40
C LEU A 159 -34.43 -61.16 -35.99
N GLU A 160 -33.11 -61.15 -36.22
CA GLU A 160 -32.35 -62.34 -36.66
C GLU A 160 -32.47 -63.48 -35.63
N LEU A 161 -32.29 -63.20 -34.34
CA LEU A 161 -32.46 -64.21 -33.29
C LEU A 161 -33.88 -64.82 -33.27
N ILE A 162 -34.91 -64.00 -33.46
CA ILE A 162 -36.29 -64.48 -33.54
C ILE A 162 -36.48 -65.35 -34.79
N GLN A 163 -35.97 -64.89 -35.93
CA GLN A 163 -36.14 -65.56 -37.21
C GLN A 163 -35.39 -66.89 -37.29
N ASP A 164 -34.17 -66.93 -36.77
CA ASP A 164 -33.27 -68.08 -36.92
C ASP A 164 -33.45 -69.12 -35.81
N ASN A 165 -33.89 -68.71 -34.61
CA ASN A 165 -34.01 -69.63 -33.47
C ASN A 165 -35.47 -69.86 -33.05
N LEU A 166 -36.25 -68.80 -32.84
CA LEU A 166 -37.61 -68.94 -32.30
C LEU A 166 -38.62 -69.47 -33.32
N LEU A 167 -38.61 -68.96 -34.56
CA LEU A 167 -39.55 -69.42 -35.58
C LEU A 167 -39.41 -70.92 -35.90
N PRO A 168 -38.20 -71.49 -36.08
CA PRO A 168 -38.05 -72.93 -36.32
C PRO A 168 -38.48 -73.77 -35.12
N ILE A 169 -38.18 -73.34 -33.89
CA ILE A 169 -38.60 -74.05 -32.67
C ILE A 169 -40.13 -74.07 -32.56
N VAL A 170 -40.80 -72.96 -32.83
CA VAL A 170 -42.27 -72.88 -32.83
C VAL A 170 -42.85 -73.78 -33.93
N ALA A 171 -42.27 -73.76 -35.13
CA ALA A 171 -42.72 -74.60 -36.25
C ALA A 171 -42.56 -76.10 -35.96
N GLN A 172 -41.48 -76.50 -35.28
CA GLN A 172 -41.23 -77.89 -34.89
C GLN A 172 -42.02 -78.34 -33.63
N SER A 173 -42.59 -77.40 -32.88
CA SER A 173 -43.32 -77.70 -31.63
C SER A 173 -44.69 -78.37 -31.82
N ASN A 174 -45.12 -78.63 -33.06
CA ASN A 174 -46.41 -79.24 -33.39
C ASN A 174 -47.61 -78.60 -32.67
N GLY A 175 -47.56 -77.26 -32.49
CA GLY A 175 -48.65 -76.47 -31.89
C GLY A 175 -48.63 -76.37 -30.36
N ILE A 176 -47.61 -76.91 -29.68
CA ILE A 176 -47.40 -76.76 -28.23
C ILE A 176 -46.98 -75.32 -27.88
N LEU A 177 -46.12 -74.71 -28.71
CA LEU A 177 -45.77 -73.30 -28.60
C LEU A 177 -46.50 -72.50 -29.68
N LYS A 178 -47.08 -71.36 -29.30
CA LYS A 178 -47.74 -70.42 -30.23
C LYS A 178 -47.26 -69.01 -29.96
N LEU A 179 -46.86 -68.30 -31.02
CA LEU A 179 -46.62 -66.86 -30.96
C LEU A 179 -47.97 -66.14 -30.95
N ILE A 180 -48.26 -65.44 -29.86
CA ILE A 180 -49.48 -64.65 -29.74
C ILE A 180 -49.15 -63.25 -30.26
N PRO A 181 -49.75 -62.78 -31.37
CA PRO A 181 -49.58 -61.40 -31.81
C PRO A 181 -50.23 -60.48 -30.78
N ILE A 182 -49.43 -59.56 -30.22
CA ILE A 182 -49.93 -58.47 -29.39
C ILE A 182 -50.52 -57.41 -30.33
N LYS A 183 -51.81 -57.12 -30.19
CA LYS A 183 -52.49 -56.01 -30.87
C LYS A 183 -52.26 -54.70 -30.14
#